data_AF-A0A2E6A549-F1
#
_entry.id   AF-A0A2E6A549-F1
#
_cell.length_a   1.000
_cell.length_b   1.000
_cell.length_c   1.000
_cell.angle_alpha   90.00
_cell.angle_beta   90.00
_cell.angle_gamma   90.00
#
_symmetry.space_group_name_H-M   'P 1'
#
loop_
_entity.id
_entity.type
_entity.pdbx_description
1 polymer ?
#
loop_
_entity_poly.entity_id
_entity_poly.type
_entity_poly.pdbx_seq_one_letter_code
_entity_poly.pdbx_strand_id
1 'polypeptide(L)' 'MIESRITKEEALSFLLTFLVVDQGRTVELDAVTLFHLMRIASEAATTVNSEDGVIPHEVIEDAARAWIAEQDG' A
#
# COMPACT_ATOMS: atom_id res chain seq x y z
N MET A 1 -1.76 -4.54 25.05
CA MET A 1 -2.22 -4.46 23.64
C MET A 1 -0.98 -4.17 22.83
N ILE A 2 -0.68 -4.96 21.80
CA ILE A 2 0.42 -4.63 20.88
C ILE A 2 -0.05 -3.38 20.13
N GLU A 3 0.70 -2.29 20.28
CA GLU A 3 0.40 -1.04 19.59
C GLU A 3 0.65 -1.26 18.10
N SER A 4 -0.39 -1.08 17.28
CA SER A 4 -0.27 -1.23 15.82
C SER A 4 0.74 -0.21 15.32
N ARG A 5 1.80 -0.66 14.65
CA ARG A 5 2.85 0.19 14.07
C ARG A 5 2.31 1.10 12.97
N ILE A 6 1.25 0.67 12.28
CA ILE A 6 0.54 1.45 11.27
C ILE A 6 -0.92 1.00 11.19
N THR A 7 -1.81 1.92 10.83
CA THR A 7 -3.21 1.66 10.48
C THR A 7 -3.38 1.36 8.98
N LYS A 8 -4.55 0.86 8.58
CA LYS A 8 -4.83 0.58 7.17
C LYS A 8 -4.96 1.88 6.37
N GLU A 9 -5.51 2.91 6.99
CA GLU A 9 -5.71 4.24 6.43
C GLU A 9 -4.37 4.93 6.19
N GLU A 10 -3.43 4.82 7.14
CA GLU A 10 -2.06 5.30 6.96
C GLU A 10 -1.34 4.55 5.84
N ALA A 11 -1.46 3.21 5.81
CA ALA A 11 -0.87 2.41 4.73
C ALA A 11 -1.42 2.80 3.35
N LEU A 12 -2.74 3.02 3.24
CA LEU A 12 -3.39 3.47 2.01
C LEU A 12 -2.93 4.87 1.61
N SER A 13 -2.79 5.78 2.57
CA SER A 13 -2.29 7.13 2.31
C SER A 13 -0.85 7.11 1.79
N PHE A 14 0.02 6.30 2.39
CA PHE A 14 1.40 6.10 1.92
C PHE A 14 1.44 5.48 0.52
N LEU A 15 0.65 4.44 0.29
CA LEU A 15 0.51 3.78 -1.00
C LEU A 15 0.11 4.79 -2.10
N LEU A 16 -0.94 5.57 -1.87
CA LEU A 16 -1.41 6.57 -2.83
C LEU A 16 -0.37 7.68 -3.04
N THR A 17 0.32 8.10 -1.99
CA THR A 17 1.41 9.09 -2.08
C THR A 17 2.52 8.56 -2.98
N PHE A 18 2.95 7.32 -2.77
CA PHE A 18 3.98 6.70 -3.61
C PHE A 18 3.52 6.57 -5.08
N LEU A 19 2.30 6.07 -5.32
CA LEU A 19 1.78 5.90 -6.67
C LEU A 19 1.66 7.25 -7.43
N VAL A 20 1.05 8.25 -6.81
CA VAL A 20 0.68 9.49 -7.49
C VAL A 20 1.82 10.52 -7.45
N VAL A 21 2.47 10.69 -6.30
CA VAL A 21 3.48 11.75 -6.12
C VAL A 21 4.85 11.27 -6.56
N ASP A 22 5.29 10.10 -6.09
CA ASP A 22 6.64 9.61 -6.38
C ASP A 22 6.74 8.97 -7.77
N GLN A 23 5.80 8.08 -8.11
CA GLN A 23 5.79 7.38 -9.40
C GLN A 23 5.08 8.17 -10.51
N GLY A 24 4.44 9.30 -10.18
CA GLY A 24 3.75 10.16 -11.15
C GLY A 24 2.58 9.48 -11.88
N ARG A 25 2.01 8.42 -11.32
CA ARG A 25 0.94 7.64 -11.96
C ARG A 25 -0.39 8.35 -11.80
N THR A 26 -1.17 8.37 -12.88
CA THR A 26 -2.61 8.65 -12.77
C THR A 26 -3.30 7.39 -12.32
N VAL A 27 -4.10 7.49 -11.26
CA VAL A 27 -4.89 6.39 -10.71
C VAL A 27 -6.36 6.72 -10.91
N GLU A 28 -7.07 5.91 -11.70
CA GLU A 28 -8.52 6.03 -11.82
C GLU A 28 -9.19 5.42 -10.59
N LEU A 29 -9.98 6.22 -9.87
CA LEU A 29 -10.64 5.79 -8.63
C LEU A 29 -12.02 5.18 -8.90
N ASP A 30 -12.05 4.17 -9.77
CA ASP A 30 -13.23 3.32 -9.94
C ASP A 30 -13.36 2.28 -8.81
N ALA A 31 -14.50 1.60 -8.74
CA ALA A 31 -14.80 0.65 -7.67
C ALA A 31 -13.81 -0.53 -7.58
N VAL A 32 -13.32 -1.03 -8.72
CA VAL A 32 -12.39 -2.16 -8.79
C VAL A 32 -11.01 -1.71 -8.34
N THR A 33 -10.53 -0.59 -8.87
CA THR A 33 -9.23 -0.02 -8.51
C THR A 33 -9.18 0.34 -7.03
N LEU A 34 -10.22 1.00 -6.50
CA LEU A 34 -10.34 1.30 -5.08
C LEU A 34 -10.31 0.03 -4.21
N PHE A 35 -11.06 -1.01 -4.60
CA PHE A 35 -11.06 -2.28 -3.87
C PHE A 35 -9.66 -2.91 -3.83
N HIS A 36 -8.94 -2.92 -4.96
CA HIS A 36 -7.57 -3.44 -5.01
C HIS A 36 -6.61 -2.63 -4.14
N LEU A 37 -6.65 -1.30 -4.23
CA LEU A 37 -5.80 -0.42 -3.43
C LEU A 37 -6.05 -0.59 -1.92
N MET A 38 -7.33 -0.67 -1.51
CA MET A 38 -7.70 -0.94 -0.13
C MET A 38 -7.23 -2.33 0.34
N ARG A 39 -7.33 -3.35 -0.52
CA ARG A 39 -6.86 -4.71 -0.22
C ARG A 39 -5.35 -4.72 0.02
N ILE A 40 -4.56 -4.19 -0.92
CA ILE A 40 -3.09 -4.21 -0.80
C ILE A 40 -2.59 -3.36 0.37
N ALA A 41 -3.23 -2.21 0.65
CA ALA A 41 -2.92 -1.40 1.83
C ALA A 41 -3.23 -2.16 3.14
N SER A 42 -4.36 -2.89 3.19
CA SER A 42 -4.70 -3.71 4.35
C SER A 42 -3.70 -4.86 4.55
N GLU A 43 -3.27 -5.51 3.48
CA GLU A 43 -2.28 -6.60 3.52
C GLU A 43 -0.92 -6.08 3.98
N ALA A 44 -0.44 -4.97 3.40
CA ALA A 44 0.81 -4.33 3.80
C ALA A 44 0.78 -3.91 5.28
N ALA A 45 -0.33 -3.30 5.75
CA ALA A 45 -0.50 -2.97 7.16
C ALA A 45 -0.45 -4.23 8.05
N THR A 46 -1.09 -5.32 7.64
CA THR A 46 -1.01 -6.59 8.38
C THR A 46 0.42 -7.11 8.46
N THR A 47 1.18 -7.11 7.36
CA THR A 47 2.59 -7.51 7.33
C THR A 47 3.44 -6.65 8.27
N VAL A 48 3.33 -5.32 8.17
CA VAL A 48 4.08 -4.38 9.01
C VAL A 48 3.82 -4.60 10.51
N ASN A 49 2.58 -4.91 10.87
CA ASN A 49 2.17 -5.12 12.25
C ASN A 49 2.48 -6.53 12.78
N SER A 50 2.70 -7.51 11.91
CA SER A 50 2.89 -8.92 12.29
C SER A 50 4.34 -9.38 12.23
N GLU A 51 5.17 -8.73 11.41
CA GLU A 51 6.57 -9.09 11.22
C GLU A 51 7.50 -8.13 11.97
N ASP A 52 8.40 -8.68 12.77
CA ASP A 52 9.43 -7.90 13.47
C ASP A 52 10.58 -7.55 12.52
N GLY A 53 11.08 -6.31 12.65
CA GLY A 53 12.24 -5.84 11.89
C GLY A 53 11.96 -5.36 10.46
N VAL A 54 10.72 -5.49 9.97
CA VAL A 54 10.33 -4.93 8.67
C VAL A 54 10.20 -3.41 8.74
N ILE A 55 10.60 -2.72 7.68
CA ILE A 55 10.51 -1.27 7.56
C ILE A 55 9.18 -0.91 6.88
N PRO A 56 8.28 -0.12 7.51
CA PRO A 56 6.91 0.06 7.01
C PRO A 56 6.80 0.61 5.58
N HIS A 57 7.63 1.60 5.23
CA HIS A 57 7.57 2.21 3.91
C HIS A 57 8.04 1.25 2.82
N GLU A 58 9.07 0.44 3.09
CA GLU A 58 9.57 -0.56 2.12
C GLU A 58 8.48 -1.59 1.77
N VAL A 59 7.77 -2.12 2.78
CA VAL A 59 6.67 -3.07 2.57
C VAL A 59 5.55 -2.46 1.72
N ILE A 60 5.19 -1.20 1.98
CA ILE A 60 4.13 -0.51 1.24
C ILE A 60 4.56 -0.19 -0.20
N GLU A 61 5.81 0.24 -0.39
CA GLU A 61 6.37 0.47 -1.72
C GLU A 61 6.43 -0.80 -2.55
N ASP A 62 6.83 -1.93 -1.96
CA ASP A 62 6.86 -3.22 -2.65
C ASP A 62 5.47 -3.65 -3.10
N ALA A 63 4.46 -3.49 -2.25
CA ALA A 63 3.06 -3.73 -2.61
C ALA A 63 2.60 -2.82 -3.75
N ALA A 64 3.00 -1.55 -3.74
CA ALA A 64 2.69 -0.59 -4.79
C ALA A 64 3.36 -0.97 -6.13
N ARG A 65 4.63 -1.38 -6.10
CA ARG A 65 5.39 -1.82 -7.28
C ARG A 65 4.78 -3.08 -7.89
N ALA A 66 4.33 -4.02 -7.05
CA ALA A 66 3.62 -5.21 -7.52
C ALA A 66 2.31 -4.84 -8.24
N TRP A 67 1.52 -3.94 -7.66
CA TRP A 67 0.29 -3.45 -8.29
C TRP A 67 0.59 -2.75 -9.63
N ILE A 68 1.61 -1.89 -9.69
CA ILE A 68 2.05 -1.25 -10.94
C ILE A 68 2.38 -2.30 -12.01
N ALA A 69 3.15 -3.32 -11.66
CA ALA A 69 3.54 -4.37 -12.60
C ALA A 69 2.33 -5.16 -13.14
N GLU A 70 1.29 -5.36 -12.31
CA GLU A 70 0.02 -5.97 -12.75
C GLU A 70 -0.78 -5.08 -13.70
N GLN A 71 -0.66 -3.75 -13.60
CA GLN A 71 -1.35 -2.81 -14.50
C GLN A 71 -0.61 -2.60 -15.84
N ASP A 72 0.71 -2.76 -15.84
CA ASP A 72 1.57 -2.56 -17.02
C ASP A 72 1.68 -3.82 -17.91
N GLY A 73 1.23 -4.98 -17.43
CA GLY A 73 1.23 -6.26 -18.15
C GLY A 73 -0.08 -6.55 -18.89
#